data_AF-A0A355G4Y4-F1
#
_entry.id   AF-A0A355G4Y4-F1
#
_cell.length_a   1.000
_cell.length_b   1.000
_cell.length_c   1.000
_cell.angle_alpha   90.00
_cell.angle_beta   90.00
_cell.angle_gamma   90.00
#
_symmetry.space_group_name_H-M   'P 1'
#
loop_
_entity.id
_entity.type
_entity.pdbx_description
1 polymer ?
#
loop_
_entity_poly.entity_id
_entity_poly.type
_entity_poly.pdbx_seq_one_letter_code
_entity_poly.pdbx_strand_id
1 'polypeptide(L)'
;MDIMDLVSKGIVKITKNYGKKVKKSGAVAPEIPKEKPFTIAGDTYRVGFAREKIMPDLTKGKTYYIAGHGSGHVMDGVISDVYMHAVWMDCGGDEGILWLSADCVGFTNIEDQIMRDMIMKSDKIKGCKAINISCTHSHSGLDTIGYWGKPFLSIPSDGKDPEYMQLIFDMAVKASEEAYANRKAGKLYSGSIEVKDGLFTKRHFPEKHEILSRIRFVPADGGNETWIMNFGGHPNS
;
A
#
# COMPACT_ATOMS: atom_id res chain seq x y z
N MET A 1 -20.11 -0.60 -26.33
CA MET A 1 -18.80 -0.02 -25.97
C MET A 1 -19.10 1.33 -25.35
N ASP A 2 -18.85 1.48 -24.06
CA ASP A 2 -19.18 2.69 -23.29
C ASP A 2 -18.42 3.90 -23.87
N ILE A 3 -19.03 5.08 -23.83
CA ILE A 3 -18.37 6.36 -24.17
C ILE A 3 -17.09 6.50 -23.35
N MET A 4 -17.09 6.08 -22.08
CA MET A 4 -15.92 6.10 -21.21
C MET A 4 -14.79 5.18 -21.69
N ASP A 5 -15.14 4.04 -22.27
CA ASP A 5 -14.18 3.09 -22.87
C ASP A 5 -13.49 3.70 -24.10
N LEU A 6 -14.23 4.46 -24.91
CA LEU A 6 -13.70 5.15 -26.07
C LEU A 6 -12.75 6.29 -25.65
N VAL A 7 -13.14 7.05 -24.62
CA VAL A 7 -12.33 8.12 -24.02
C VAL A 7 -11.04 7.55 -23.45
N SER A 8 -11.10 6.44 -22.73
CA SER A 8 -9.94 5.73 -22.19
C SER A 8 -8.94 5.33 -23.28
N LYS A 9 -9.42 4.75 -24.40
CA LYS A 9 -8.57 4.43 -25.57
C LYS A 9 -7.90 5.67 -26.17
N GLY A 10 -8.61 6.79 -26.22
CA GLY A 10 -8.08 8.08 -26.66
C GLY A 10 -6.95 8.58 -25.77
N ILE A 11 -7.16 8.54 -24.45
CA ILE A 11 -6.16 8.92 -23.44
C ILE A 11 -4.91 8.05 -23.59
N VAL A 12 -5.04 6.72 -23.67
CA VAL A 12 -3.90 5.81 -23.86
C VAL A 12 -3.04 6.19 -25.07
N LYS A 13 -3.67 6.61 -26.18
CA LYS A 13 -2.94 7.06 -27.38
C LYS A 13 -2.15 8.35 -27.11
N ILE A 14 -2.74 9.30 -26.40
CA ILE A 14 -2.10 10.57 -26.01
C ILE A 14 -0.92 10.29 -25.08
N THR A 15 -1.11 9.50 -24.02
CA THR A 15 -0.04 9.18 -23.05
C THR A 15 1.11 8.43 -23.71
N LYS A 16 0.83 7.49 -24.62
CA LYS A 16 1.87 6.81 -25.42
C LYS A 16 2.67 7.78 -26.27
N ASN A 17 2.02 8.74 -26.91
CA ASN A 17 2.69 9.74 -27.74
C ASN A 17 3.53 10.70 -26.91
N TYR A 18 3.03 11.11 -25.74
CA TYR A 18 3.80 11.92 -24.78
C TYR A 18 5.03 11.17 -24.28
N GLY A 19 4.90 9.90 -23.87
CA GLY A 19 6.04 9.06 -23.46
C GLY A 19 7.09 8.91 -24.57
N LYS A 20 6.68 8.76 -25.83
CA LYS A 20 7.61 8.78 -26.99
C LYS A 20 8.32 10.13 -27.13
N LYS A 21 7.64 11.24 -26.87
CA LYS A 21 8.22 12.59 -26.91
C LYS A 21 9.24 12.79 -25.79
N VAL A 22 8.93 12.40 -24.56
CA VAL A 22 9.85 12.44 -23.41
C VAL A 22 11.08 11.55 -23.64
N LYS A 23 10.88 10.35 -24.20
CA LYS A 23 12.00 9.48 -24.58
C LYS A 23 12.91 10.13 -25.64
N LYS A 24 12.32 10.82 -26.63
CA LYS A 24 13.06 11.54 -27.67
C LYS A 24 13.78 12.79 -27.16
N SER A 25 13.29 13.43 -26.10
CA SER A 25 13.93 14.63 -25.53
C SER A 25 15.19 14.32 -24.72
N GLY A 26 15.58 13.04 -24.61
CA GLY A 26 16.73 12.64 -23.80
C GLY A 26 16.52 12.88 -22.31
N ALA A 27 15.27 13.02 -21.85
CA ALA A 27 14.97 13.14 -20.44
C ALA A 27 15.39 11.84 -19.75
N VAL A 28 16.52 11.90 -19.04
CA VAL A 28 17.00 10.80 -18.22
C VAL A 28 16.21 10.84 -16.93
N ALA A 29 15.62 9.71 -16.53
CA ALA A 29 15.08 9.59 -15.18
C ALA A 29 16.21 9.94 -14.20
N PRO A 30 15.96 10.74 -13.15
CA PRO A 30 17.00 11.04 -12.16
C PRO A 30 17.63 9.73 -11.68
N GLU A 31 18.96 9.71 -11.55
CA GLU A 31 19.61 8.55 -10.92
C GLU A 31 19.04 8.38 -9.52
N ILE A 32 18.61 7.16 -9.20
CA ILE A 32 18.18 6.83 -7.85
C ILE A 32 19.42 7.00 -6.95
N PRO A 33 19.37 7.89 -5.95
CA PRO A 33 20.51 8.09 -5.05
C PRO A 33 20.92 6.76 -4.44
N LYS A 34 22.22 6.44 -4.52
CA LYS A 34 22.77 5.26 -3.87
C LYS A 34 22.91 5.55 -2.39
N GLU A 35 21.97 5.07 -1.59
CA GLU A 35 22.05 5.14 -0.15
C GLU A 35 22.83 3.96 0.43
N LYS A 36 23.63 4.20 1.47
CA LYS A 36 24.28 3.11 2.21
C LYS A 36 23.23 2.38 3.05
N PRO A 37 23.22 1.03 3.04
CA PRO A 37 22.37 0.28 3.97
C PRO A 37 22.69 0.66 5.42
N PHE A 38 21.67 0.77 6.26
CA PHE A 38 21.83 0.87 7.70
C PHE A 38 21.56 -0.48 8.36
N THR A 39 22.07 -0.68 9.57
CA THR A 39 21.85 -1.90 10.37
C THR A 39 21.19 -1.51 11.67
N ILE A 40 20.13 -2.23 12.04
CA ILE A 40 19.52 -2.17 13.36
C ILE A 40 19.92 -3.45 14.09
N ALA A 41 20.57 -3.30 15.24
CA ALA A 41 21.13 -4.42 16.00
C ALA A 41 20.76 -4.31 17.48
N GLY A 42 20.76 -5.46 18.15
CA GLY A 42 20.59 -5.62 19.58
C GLY A 42 20.33 -7.09 19.93
N ASP A 43 19.84 -7.36 21.13
CA ASP A 43 19.82 -8.71 21.72
C ASP A 43 18.46 -9.41 21.70
N THR A 44 17.39 -8.71 21.30
CA THR A 44 16.02 -9.24 21.26
C THR A 44 15.23 -8.62 20.12
N TYR A 45 14.22 -9.31 19.58
CA TYR A 45 13.28 -8.67 18.66
C TYR A 45 12.10 -8.10 19.44
N ARG A 46 11.71 -6.86 19.15
CA ARG A 46 10.40 -6.35 19.55
C ARG A 46 9.57 -6.03 18.33
N VAL A 47 8.34 -6.55 18.33
CA VAL A 47 7.39 -6.34 17.24
C VAL A 47 6.08 -5.89 17.82
N GLY A 48 5.48 -4.88 17.21
CA GLY A 48 4.14 -4.44 17.52
C GLY A 48 3.30 -4.36 16.26
N PHE A 49 2.00 -4.61 16.41
CA PHE A 49 1.03 -4.64 15.32
C PHE A 49 -0.18 -3.82 15.69
N ALA A 50 -0.74 -3.13 14.70
CA ALA A 50 -2.05 -2.53 14.77
C ALA A 50 -2.69 -2.52 13.38
N ARG A 51 -4.00 -2.32 13.35
CA ARG A 51 -4.74 -2.05 12.12
C ARG A 51 -5.84 -1.04 12.37
N GLU A 52 -6.07 -0.17 11.41
CA GLU A 52 -7.11 0.83 11.44
C GLU A 52 -8.03 0.69 10.25
N LYS A 53 -9.33 0.84 10.48
CA LYS A 53 -10.32 0.76 9.40
C LYS A 53 -10.18 2.00 8.51
N ILE A 54 -10.05 1.79 7.21
CA ILE A 54 -9.99 2.85 6.20
C ILE A 54 -11.26 2.85 5.34
N MET A 55 -12.43 2.67 5.95
CA MET A 55 -13.72 2.81 5.27
C MET A 55 -14.23 4.24 5.41
N PRO A 56 -14.66 4.90 4.33
CA PRO A 56 -15.31 6.19 4.45
C PRO A 56 -16.67 6.08 5.13
N ASP A 57 -17.17 7.20 5.64
CA ASP A 57 -18.55 7.30 6.10
C ASP A 57 -19.52 7.32 4.92
N LEU A 58 -20.12 6.16 4.63
CA LEU A 58 -21.06 5.97 3.53
C LEU A 58 -22.43 6.62 3.79
N THR A 59 -22.74 7.04 5.02
CA THR A 59 -24.03 7.67 5.35
C THR A 59 -24.18 9.05 4.72
N LYS A 60 -23.08 9.67 4.28
CA LYS A 60 -23.04 11.00 3.65
C LYS A 60 -23.54 11.01 2.21
N GLY A 61 -23.92 9.86 1.63
CA GLY A 61 -24.47 9.76 0.27
C GLY A 61 -23.47 10.12 -0.84
N LYS A 62 -22.17 10.11 -0.53
CA LYS A 62 -21.11 10.44 -1.48
C LYS A 62 -20.89 9.31 -2.47
N THR A 63 -20.66 9.64 -3.74
CA THR A 63 -20.31 8.66 -4.76
C THR A 63 -18.83 8.33 -4.68
N TYR A 64 -18.52 7.04 -4.48
CA TYR A 64 -17.17 6.51 -4.55
C TYR A 64 -17.01 5.61 -5.77
N TYR A 65 -15.79 5.51 -6.28
CA TYR A 65 -15.44 4.68 -7.44
C TYR A 65 -14.48 3.57 -7.03
N ILE A 66 -14.62 2.42 -7.68
CA ILE A 66 -13.78 1.24 -7.47
C ILE A 66 -12.60 1.28 -8.43
N ALA A 67 -11.40 0.99 -7.94
CA ALA A 67 -10.19 0.97 -8.76
C ALA A 67 -10.00 -0.34 -9.52
N GLY A 68 -9.42 -0.25 -10.72
CA GLY A 68 -8.77 -1.39 -11.36
C GLY A 68 -9.60 -2.14 -12.41
N HIS A 69 -10.91 -1.90 -12.53
CA HIS A 69 -11.81 -2.57 -13.49
C HIS A 69 -12.26 -1.69 -14.67
N GLY A 70 -11.51 -0.66 -15.02
CA GLY A 70 -11.93 0.34 -16.01
C GLY A 70 -12.61 1.54 -15.35
N SER A 71 -12.80 2.64 -16.09
CA SER A 71 -13.29 3.89 -15.50
C SER A 71 -14.81 3.91 -15.35
N GLY A 72 -15.32 4.65 -14.37
CA GLY A 72 -16.75 4.88 -14.16
C GLY A 72 -17.46 3.85 -13.28
N HIS A 73 -16.74 2.90 -12.68
CA HIS A 73 -17.33 1.90 -11.79
C HIS A 73 -17.63 2.51 -10.42
N VAL A 74 -18.91 2.82 -10.19
CA VAL A 74 -19.40 3.32 -8.90
C VAL A 74 -19.52 2.16 -7.92
N MET A 75 -19.12 2.40 -6.67
CA MET A 75 -19.34 1.48 -5.56
C MET A 75 -20.85 1.27 -5.34
N ASP A 76 -21.29 0.01 -5.28
CA ASP A 76 -22.68 -0.39 -5.05
C ASP A 76 -22.93 -0.94 -3.62
N GLY A 77 -21.88 -1.34 -2.92
CA GLY A 77 -21.97 -1.86 -1.56
C GLY A 77 -20.62 -2.22 -0.94
N VAL A 78 -20.67 -2.78 0.27
CA VAL A 78 -19.49 -3.25 1.03
C VAL A 78 -19.65 -4.73 1.31
N ILE A 79 -18.67 -5.52 0.90
CA ILE A 79 -18.58 -6.96 1.25
C ILE A 79 -17.80 -7.13 2.56
N SER A 80 -16.70 -6.40 2.71
CA SER A 80 -15.87 -6.38 3.91
C SER A 80 -15.25 -5.01 4.10
N ASP A 81 -14.96 -4.67 5.36
CA ASP A 81 -14.13 -3.49 5.66
C ASP A 81 -12.72 -3.64 5.06
N VAL A 82 -12.10 -2.51 4.72
CA VAL A 82 -10.69 -2.41 4.34
C VAL A 82 -9.88 -1.73 5.44
N TYR A 83 -8.60 -2.10 5.56
CA TYR A 83 -7.74 -1.65 6.65
C TYR A 83 -6.39 -1.10 6.18
N MET A 84 -5.83 -0.23 7.02
CA MET A 84 -4.42 0.11 7.05
C MET A 84 -3.77 -0.69 8.17
N HIS A 85 -2.87 -1.60 7.82
CA HIS A 85 -2.10 -2.41 8.76
C HIS A 85 -0.73 -1.78 8.98
N ALA A 86 -0.24 -1.81 10.22
CA ALA A 86 1.11 -1.36 10.56
C ALA A 86 1.82 -2.38 11.43
N VAL A 87 3.09 -2.63 11.12
CA VAL A 87 4.00 -3.46 11.92
C VAL A 87 5.25 -2.67 12.22
N TRP A 88 5.54 -2.49 13.51
CA TRP A 88 6.85 -2.02 13.96
C TRP A 88 7.77 -3.20 14.21
N MET A 89 9.04 -3.10 13.82
CA MET A 89 10.07 -4.10 14.11
C MET A 89 11.36 -3.41 14.57
N ASP A 90 11.89 -3.83 15.72
CA ASP A 90 13.21 -3.44 16.20
C ASP A 90 13.98 -4.60 16.83
N CYS A 91 15.26 -4.35 17.13
CA CYS A 91 16.17 -5.31 17.75
C CYS A 91 16.43 -4.98 19.24
N GLY A 92 15.44 -4.47 19.98
CA GLY A 92 15.54 -4.25 21.43
C GLY A 92 16.18 -2.92 21.83
N GLY A 93 16.89 -2.25 20.92
CA GLY A 93 17.36 -0.87 21.07
C GLY A 93 16.27 0.18 20.81
N ASP A 94 16.64 1.45 20.72
CA ASP A 94 15.68 2.56 20.50
C ASP A 94 15.38 2.83 19.02
N GLU A 95 16.01 2.10 18.10
CA GLU A 95 15.87 2.28 16.65
C GLU A 95 15.12 1.11 16.00
N GLY A 96 14.22 1.39 15.06
CA GLY A 96 13.41 0.37 14.40
C GLY A 96 12.95 0.78 13.01
N ILE A 97 12.22 -0.12 12.36
CA ILE A 97 11.53 0.12 11.10
C ILE A 97 10.03 -0.05 11.26
N LEU A 98 9.29 0.63 10.40
CA LEU A 98 7.85 0.53 10.30
C LEU A 98 7.47 0.01 8.91
N TRP A 99 6.55 -0.94 8.85
CA TRP A 99 5.98 -1.46 7.61
C TRP A 99 4.47 -1.29 7.65
N LEU A 100 3.93 -0.54 6.69
CA LEU A 100 2.49 -0.38 6.47
C LEU A 100 2.02 -1.20 5.26
N SER A 101 0.80 -1.73 5.36
CA SER A 101 0.11 -2.38 4.24
C SER A 101 -1.35 -1.95 4.20
N ALA A 102 -1.79 -1.39 3.08
CA ALA A 102 -3.17 -0.96 2.89
C ALA A 102 -3.95 -1.91 2.00
N ASP A 103 -5.22 -2.15 2.36
CA ASP A 103 -6.18 -2.89 1.55
C ASP A 103 -6.74 -2.00 0.41
N CYS A 104 -5.88 -1.62 -0.53
CA CYS A 104 -6.25 -0.80 -1.69
C CYS A 104 -5.44 -1.18 -2.94
N VAL A 105 -5.74 -0.52 -4.06
CA VAL A 105 -5.04 -0.73 -5.33
C VAL A 105 -3.58 -0.26 -5.26
N GLY A 106 -3.27 0.78 -4.50
CA GLY A 106 -1.94 1.36 -4.49
C GLY A 106 -1.93 2.84 -4.13
N PHE A 107 -0.71 3.35 -3.95
CA PHE A 107 -0.42 4.76 -3.76
C PHE A 107 0.64 5.20 -4.76
N THR A 108 0.65 6.49 -5.09
CA THR A 108 1.80 7.07 -5.80
C THR A 108 2.86 7.53 -4.78
N ASN A 109 4.04 7.88 -5.27
CA ASN A 109 5.10 8.44 -4.44
C ASN A 109 4.66 9.71 -3.67
N ILE A 110 3.65 10.44 -4.16
CA ILE A 110 3.12 11.62 -3.49
C ILE A 110 2.42 11.23 -2.19
N GLU A 111 1.48 10.28 -2.24
CA GLU A 111 0.77 9.79 -1.07
C GLU A 111 1.72 9.09 -0.09
N ASP A 112 2.67 8.31 -0.61
CA ASP A 112 3.71 7.68 0.22
C ASP A 112 4.52 8.73 1.00
N GLN A 113 4.94 9.82 0.35
CA GLN A 113 5.69 10.88 1.02
C GLN A 113 4.86 11.62 2.07
N ILE A 114 3.59 11.90 1.78
CA ILE A 114 2.67 12.52 2.75
C ILE A 114 2.55 11.64 3.99
N MET A 115 2.28 10.34 3.83
CA MET A 115 2.19 9.41 4.96
C MET A 115 3.49 9.35 5.74
N ARG A 116 4.64 9.23 5.07
CA ARG A 116 5.96 9.24 5.73
C ARG A 116 6.18 10.51 6.53
N ASP A 117 5.91 11.67 5.96
CA ASP A 117 6.10 12.96 6.62
C ASP A 117 5.19 13.10 7.85
N MET A 118 3.94 12.66 7.74
CA MET A 118 2.98 12.69 8.86
C MET A 118 3.40 11.75 9.98
N ILE A 119 3.80 10.52 9.65
CA ILE A 119 4.29 9.53 10.62
C ILE A 119 5.56 10.04 11.32
N MET A 120 6.52 10.59 10.57
CA MET A 120 7.77 11.10 11.13
C MET A 120 7.58 12.36 11.99
N LYS A 121 6.46 13.07 11.87
CA LYS A 121 6.08 14.20 12.73
C LYS A 121 5.39 13.76 14.03
N SER A 122 4.95 12.50 14.16
CA SER A 122 4.36 12.00 15.40
C SER A 122 5.39 12.01 16.51
N ASP A 123 5.04 12.60 17.66
CA ASP A 123 5.86 12.60 18.88
C ASP A 123 5.79 11.26 19.65
N LYS A 124 4.85 10.39 19.27
CA LYS A 124 4.65 9.07 19.87
C LYS A 124 5.57 8.00 19.30
N ILE A 125 6.12 8.21 18.11
CA ILE A 125 7.01 7.25 17.44
C ILE A 125 8.45 7.79 17.52
N LYS A 126 9.34 7.05 18.18
CA LYS A 126 10.76 7.43 18.34
C LYS A 126 11.67 6.41 17.68
N GLY A 127 12.74 6.91 17.05
CA GLY A 127 13.79 6.08 16.46
C GLY A 127 13.41 5.33 15.18
N CYS A 128 12.37 5.79 14.46
CA CYS A 128 11.99 5.22 13.17
C CYS A 128 13.07 5.54 12.12
N LYS A 129 13.75 4.50 11.61
CA LYS A 129 14.80 4.63 10.59
C LYS A 129 14.30 4.50 9.16
N ALA A 130 13.23 3.73 8.97
CA ALA A 130 12.62 3.53 7.67
C ALA A 130 11.13 3.22 7.80
N ILE A 131 10.38 3.68 6.80
CA ILE A 131 8.97 3.41 6.64
C ILE A 131 8.78 2.77 5.26
N ASN A 132 8.38 1.51 5.25
CA ASN A 132 7.93 0.83 4.04
C ASN A 132 6.41 0.90 3.95
N ILE A 133 5.90 1.21 2.76
CA ILE A 133 4.45 1.26 2.50
C ILE A 133 4.19 0.31 1.34
N SER A 134 3.21 -0.56 1.53
CA SER A 134 2.77 -1.56 0.57
C SER A 134 1.26 -1.53 0.45
N CYS A 135 0.72 -2.13 -0.61
CA CYS A 135 -0.71 -2.28 -0.78
C CYS A 135 -0.99 -3.72 -1.23
N THR A 136 -2.15 -4.25 -0.87
CA THR A 136 -2.58 -5.57 -1.36
C THR A 136 -2.78 -5.59 -2.87
N HIS A 137 -2.96 -4.42 -3.47
CA HIS A 137 -3.29 -4.23 -4.88
C HIS A 137 -4.72 -4.67 -5.22
N SER A 138 -5.64 -4.57 -4.25
CA SER A 138 -7.06 -4.93 -4.43
C SER A 138 -7.75 -4.08 -5.49
N HIS A 139 -8.39 -4.73 -6.46
CA HIS A 139 -9.24 -4.09 -7.48
C HIS A 139 -10.71 -3.97 -7.04
N SER A 140 -11.03 -4.32 -5.79
CA SER A 140 -12.37 -4.11 -5.20
C SER A 140 -12.37 -2.96 -4.18
N GLY A 141 -11.23 -2.30 -4.00
CA GLY A 141 -11.09 -1.14 -3.13
C GLY A 141 -11.47 0.17 -3.80
N LEU A 142 -11.68 1.20 -2.98
CA LEU A 142 -11.91 2.56 -3.45
C LEU A 142 -10.70 3.13 -4.20
N ASP A 143 -10.96 4.02 -5.14
CA ASP A 143 -9.93 4.63 -5.98
C ASP A 143 -9.00 5.57 -5.20
N THR A 144 -7.79 5.09 -4.92
CA THR A 144 -6.72 5.82 -4.23
C THR A 144 -5.69 6.44 -5.18
N ILE A 145 -5.80 6.22 -6.49
CA ILE A 145 -4.90 6.80 -7.52
C ILE A 145 -5.60 7.92 -8.28
N GLY A 146 -6.92 7.81 -8.45
CA GLY A 146 -7.80 8.76 -9.14
C GLY A 146 -7.95 8.55 -10.65
N TYR A 147 -7.64 7.35 -11.14
CA TYR A 147 -7.75 7.00 -12.58
C TYR A 147 -9.10 6.41 -12.99
N TRP A 148 -9.85 5.85 -12.05
CA TRP A 148 -11.03 5.03 -12.31
C TRP A 148 -12.35 5.75 -12.02
N GLY A 149 -12.29 6.90 -11.36
CA GLY A 149 -13.44 7.80 -11.24
C GLY A 149 -13.85 8.47 -12.55
N LYS A 150 -14.50 9.64 -12.42
CA LYS A 150 -14.74 10.53 -13.56
C LYS A 150 -13.53 11.46 -13.72
N PRO A 151 -12.63 11.22 -14.68
CA PRO A 151 -11.64 12.23 -15.01
C PRO A 151 -12.39 13.50 -15.48
N PHE A 152 -11.85 14.69 -15.18
CA PHE A 152 -12.28 16.01 -15.72
C PHE A 152 -13.38 16.83 -14.99
N LEU A 153 -13.78 16.52 -13.75
CA LEU A 153 -14.73 17.40 -13.02
C LEU A 153 -14.08 18.64 -12.39
N SER A 154 -12.76 18.68 -12.26
CA SER A 154 -12.01 19.89 -11.86
C SER A 154 -10.64 19.93 -12.54
N ILE A 155 -10.07 21.13 -12.72
CA ILE A 155 -8.69 21.32 -13.19
C ILE A 155 -8.00 22.30 -12.22
N PRO A 156 -6.88 21.92 -11.59
CA PRO A 156 -6.28 20.57 -11.58
C PRO A 156 -7.14 19.59 -10.75
N SER A 157 -7.36 18.39 -11.27
CA SER A 157 -7.93 17.27 -10.52
C SER A 157 -7.03 16.06 -10.73
N ASP A 158 -6.68 15.42 -9.63
CA ASP A 158 -6.00 14.12 -9.64
C ASP A 158 -7.01 12.96 -9.53
N GLY A 159 -8.32 13.26 -9.51
CA GLY A 159 -9.41 12.28 -9.51
C GLY A 159 -9.64 11.54 -8.18
N LYS A 160 -8.84 11.84 -7.14
CA LYS A 160 -8.96 11.24 -5.81
C LYS A 160 -9.98 11.97 -4.96
N ASP A 161 -10.57 11.26 -4.00
CA ASP A 161 -11.45 11.85 -3.02
C ASP A 161 -10.65 12.43 -1.83
N PRO A 162 -10.63 13.76 -1.62
CA PRO A 162 -9.71 14.38 -0.65
C PRO A 162 -10.02 13.99 0.81
N GLU A 163 -11.30 13.85 1.16
CA GLU A 163 -11.70 13.42 2.51
C GLU A 163 -11.31 11.97 2.78
N TYR A 164 -11.49 11.09 1.79
CA TYR A 164 -11.08 9.70 1.90
C TYR A 164 -9.55 9.55 1.97
N MET A 165 -8.81 10.30 1.16
CA MET A 165 -7.35 10.30 1.24
C MET A 165 -6.85 10.82 2.58
N GLN A 166 -7.47 11.89 3.13
CA GLN A 166 -7.14 12.37 4.47
C GLN A 166 -7.42 11.31 5.55
N LEU A 167 -8.56 10.61 5.47
CA LEU A 167 -8.86 9.48 6.36
C LEU A 167 -7.75 8.42 6.29
N ILE A 168 -7.30 8.03 5.10
CA ILE A 168 -6.21 7.06 4.94
C ILE A 168 -4.94 7.56 5.62
N PHE A 169 -4.57 8.83 5.43
CA PHE A 169 -3.36 9.39 6.03
C PHE A 169 -3.43 9.41 7.57
N ASP A 170 -4.58 9.82 8.12
CA ASP A 170 -4.80 9.84 9.56
C ASP A 170 -4.76 8.42 10.15
N MET A 171 -5.36 7.44 9.47
CA MET A 171 -5.34 6.04 9.89
C MET A 171 -3.96 5.40 9.72
N ALA A 172 -3.15 5.85 8.74
CA ALA A 172 -1.74 5.46 8.63
C ALA A 172 -0.94 5.91 9.85
N VAL A 173 -1.09 7.17 10.27
CA VAL A 173 -0.45 7.67 11.50
C VAL A 173 -0.93 6.90 12.71
N LYS A 174 -2.26 6.77 12.89
CA LYS A 174 -2.83 6.08 14.05
C LYS A 174 -2.39 4.63 14.15
N ALA A 175 -2.47 3.85 13.06
CA ALA A 175 -1.99 2.47 13.04
C ALA A 175 -0.50 2.39 13.37
N SER A 176 0.30 3.34 12.90
CA SER A 176 1.73 3.40 13.19
C SER A 176 2.02 3.67 14.67
N GLU A 177 1.30 4.62 15.28
CA GLU A 177 1.41 4.95 16.70
C GLU A 177 1.01 3.76 17.57
N GLU A 178 -0.10 3.09 17.24
CA GLU A 178 -0.56 1.91 17.96
C GLU A 178 0.38 0.71 17.77
N ALA A 179 0.89 0.47 16.57
CA ALA A 179 1.88 -0.58 16.32
C ALA A 179 3.16 -0.32 17.12
N TYR A 180 3.59 0.94 17.24
CA TYR A 180 4.72 1.32 18.10
C TYR A 180 4.39 1.14 19.59
N ALA A 181 3.20 1.49 20.06
CA ALA A 181 2.80 1.29 21.45
C ALA A 181 2.68 -0.20 21.83
N ASN A 182 2.24 -1.04 20.89
CA ASN A 182 1.94 -2.46 21.11
C ASN A 182 3.15 -3.39 20.98
N ARG A 183 4.38 -2.86 20.98
CA ARG A 183 5.58 -3.68 20.83
C ARG A 183 5.75 -4.65 21.98
N LYS A 184 6.01 -5.90 21.65
CA LYS A 184 6.31 -6.97 22.59
C LYS A 184 7.65 -7.58 22.25
N ALA A 185 8.42 -8.01 23.24
CA ALA A 185 9.63 -8.79 23.03
C ALA A 185 9.27 -10.23 22.59
N GLY A 186 10.09 -10.83 21.73
CA GLY A 186 9.83 -12.18 21.24
C GLY A 186 10.87 -12.67 20.24
N LYS A 187 10.49 -13.69 19.47
CA LYS A 187 11.35 -14.32 18.46
C LYS A 187 10.80 -14.08 17.06
N LEU A 188 11.68 -13.69 16.16
CA LEU A 188 11.38 -13.47 14.75
C LEU A 188 11.89 -14.64 13.91
N TYR A 189 11.07 -15.13 13.00
CA TYR A 189 11.40 -16.22 12.09
C TYR A 189 11.11 -15.77 10.66
N SER A 190 12.00 -16.10 9.74
CA SER A 190 11.72 -16.02 8.31
C SER A 190 11.47 -17.42 7.75
N GLY A 191 10.69 -17.51 6.69
CA GLY A 191 10.50 -18.75 5.96
C GLY A 191 9.83 -18.52 4.62
N SER A 192 9.91 -19.52 3.77
CA SER A 192 9.23 -19.53 2.48
C SER A 192 8.73 -20.93 2.16
N ILE A 193 7.70 -20.98 1.33
CA ILE A 193 7.17 -22.21 0.76
C ILE A 193 6.75 -21.95 -0.68
N GLU A 194 6.90 -22.96 -1.52
CA GLU A 194 6.30 -22.97 -2.85
C GLU A 194 4.81 -23.34 -2.74
N VAL A 195 3.94 -22.45 -3.22
CA VAL A 195 2.50 -22.69 -3.34
C VAL A 195 2.25 -23.16 -4.77
N LYS A 196 2.59 -24.42 -5.03
CA LYS A 196 2.47 -25.04 -6.34
C LYS A 196 1.07 -24.84 -6.92
N ASP A 197 1.00 -24.36 -8.16
CA ASP A 197 -0.25 -24.05 -8.87
C ASP A 197 -1.11 -22.98 -8.18
N GLY A 198 -0.53 -22.21 -7.26
CA GLY A 198 -1.20 -21.14 -6.51
C GLY A 198 -1.51 -19.91 -7.36
N LEU A 199 -0.92 -19.78 -8.55
CA LEU A 199 -1.15 -18.65 -9.44
C LEU A 199 -1.92 -19.06 -10.70
N PHE A 200 -3.13 -18.51 -10.84
CA PHE A 200 -3.86 -18.52 -12.10
C PHE A 200 -3.52 -17.28 -12.93
N THR A 201 -3.18 -17.48 -14.20
CA THR A 201 -3.00 -16.37 -15.14
C THR A 201 -3.44 -16.79 -16.53
N LYS A 202 -4.21 -15.92 -17.19
CA LYS A 202 -4.50 -16.02 -18.64
C LYS A 202 -3.39 -15.42 -19.49
N ARG A 203 -2.44 -14.69 -18.88
CA ARG A 203 -1.29 -14.10 -19.59
C ARG A 203 -0.20 -15.14 -19.72
N HIS A 204 0.50 -15.14 -20.85
CA HIS A 204 1.69 -15.97 -21.00
C HIS A 204 2.80 -15.44 -20.09
N PHE A 205 3.15 -16.21 -19.06
CA PHE A 205 4.31 -15.94 -18.21
C PHE A 205 5.28 -17.11 -18.36
N PRO A 206 6.51 -16.86 -18.82
CA PRO A 206 7.50 -17.92 -18.98
C PRO A 206 7.88 -18.55 -17.63
N GLU A 207 7.82 -17.76 -16.54
CA GLU A 207 8.08 -18.22 -15.17
C GLU A 207 7.03 -17.61 -14.23
N LYS A 208 6.44 -18.46 -13.37
CA LYS A 208 5.55 -18.02 -12.29
C LYS A 208 6.33 -18.03 -10.98
N HIS A 209 6.36 -16.91 -10.26
CA HIS A 209 6.96 -16.85 -8.94
C HIS A 209 5.95 -17.28 -7.87
N GLU A 210 5.81 -18.58 -7.66
CA GLU A 210 4.85 -19.20 -6.73
C GLU A 210 5.40 -19.35 -5.31
N ILE A 211 6.32 -18.46 -4.90
CA ILE A 211 6.90 -18.50 -3.56
C ILE A 211 6.12 -17.57 -2.64
N LEU A 212 5.53 -18.15 -1.59
CA LEU A 212 5.03 -17.41 -0.43
C LEU A 212 6.17 -17.25 0.57
N SER A 213 6.52 -16.01 0.90
CA SER A 213 7.47 -15.69 1.95
C SER A 213 6.76 -15.11 3.18
N ARG A 214 7.33 -15.37 4.36
CA ARG A 214 6.77 -14.97 5.64
C ARG A 214 7.85 -14.45 6.58
N ILE A 215 7.51 -13.41 7.31
CA ILE A 215 8.10 -13.06 8.61
C ILE A 215 7.07 -13.39 9.70
N ARG A 216 7.42 -14.25 10.65
CA ARG A 216 6.58 -14.67 11.77
C ARG A 216 7.22 -14.21 13.07
N PHE A 217 6.46 -13.45 13.85
CA PHE A 217 6.85 -13.04 15.19
C PHE A 217 6.05 -13.82 16.24
N VAL A 218 6.76 -14.44 17.17
CA VAL A 218 6.18 -15.15 18.32
C VAL A 218 6.51 -14.36 19.59
N PRO A 219 5.53 -13.73 20.25
CA PRO A 219 5.79 -12.93 21.45
C PRO A 219 6.15 -13.82 22.64
N ALA A 220 7.03 -13.32 23.51
CA ALA A 220 7.48 -14.04 24.70
C ALA A 220 6.40 -14.15 25.78
N ASP A 221 5.40 -13.28 25.76
CA ASP A 221 4.28 -13.26 26.72
C ASP A 221 3.16 -14.26 26.38
N GLY A 222 3.33 -15.06 25.32
CA GLY A 222 2.32 -16.01 24.84
C GLY A 222 1.11 -15.36 24.14
N GLY A 223 1.19 -14.06 23.84
CA GLY A 223 0.16 -13.35 23.08
C GLY A 223 0.07 -13.79 21.61
N ASN A 224 -0.80 -13.11 20.87
CA ASN A 224 -1.01 -13.39 19.45
C ASN A 224 0.26 -13.15 18.63
N GLU A 225 0.54 -14.08 17.74
CA GLU A 225 1.63 -13.96 16.78
C GLU A 225 1.32 -12.92 15.69
N THR A 226 2.36 -12.30 15.15
CA THR A 226 2.26 -11.38 14.01
C THR A 226 2.89 -12.00 12.78
N TRP A 227 2.17 -11.99 11.65
CA TRP A 227 2.57 -12.63 10.40
C TRP A 227 2.56 -11.59 9.29
N ILE A 228 3.74 -11.29 8.73
CA ILE A 228 3.87 -10.54 7.48
C ILE A 228 4.05 -11.56 6.37
N MET A 229 3.15 -11.56 5.39
CA MET A 229 3.16 -12.51 4.29
C MET A 229 3.28 -11.77 2.96
N ASN A 230 4.07 -12.34 2.05
CA ASN A 230 4.21 -11.82 0.70
C ASN A 230 4.04 -12.96 -0.31
N PHE A 231 3.19 -12.74 -1.29
CA PHE A 231 2.91 -13.69 -2.37
C PHE A 231 2.62 -12.91 -3.66
N GLY A 232 3.24 -13.34 -4.76
CA GLY A 232 3.16 -12.64 -6.05
C GLY A 232 1.89 -12.92 -6.82
N GLY A 233 0.74 -12.41 -6.36
CA GLY A 233 -0.57 -12.61 -6.99
C GLY A 233 -1.33 -11.30 -7.22
N HIS A 234 -2.06 -11.20 -8.33
CA HIS A 234 -2.95 -10.07 -8.60
C HIS A 234 -4.33 -10.37 -7.98
N PRO A 235 -4.82 -9.62 -6.98
CA PRO A 235 -6.06 -9.96 -6.25
C PRO A 235 -7.32 -9.52 -7.02
N ASN A 236 -7.63 -10.24 -8.10
CA ASN A 236 -8.82 -10.02 -8.95
C ASN A 236 -9.79 -11.22 -8.91
N SER A 237 -9.91 -11.84 -7.72
CA SER A 237 -10.86 -12.94 -7.46
C SER A 237 -12.31 -12.50 -7.52
#